data_AF-A0A7X2PMK8-F1
#
_entry.id   AF-A0A7X2PMK8-F1
#
_cell.length_a   1.000
_cell.length_b   1.000
_cell.length_c   1.000
_cell.angle_alpha   90.00
_cell.angle_beta   90.00
_cell.angle_gamma   90.00
#
_symmetry.space_group_name_H-M   'P 1'
#
loop_
_entity.id
_entity.type
_entity.pdbx_description
1 polymer ?
#
loop_
_entity_poly.entity_id
_entity_poly.type
_entity_poly.pdbx_seq_one_letter_code
_entity_poly.pdbx_strand_id
1 'polypeptide(L)' 'MKADLLFHQRIGYDDGAIVEMLLWRVPLPVPPSAHNLKYSLFYGRPGVREVGYDNERGKGDHRHLQGIE' A
#
# COMPACT_ATOMS: atom_id res chain seq x y z
N MET A 1 18.54 -3.28 -12.49
CA MET A 1 17.08 -3.40 -12.70
C MET A 1 16.38 -2.37 -11.82
N LYS A 2 15.51 -1.54 -12.41
CA LYS A 2 14.87 -0.39 -11.73
C LYS A 2 13.39 -0.68 -11.52
N ALA A 3 12.78 -0.11 -10.48
CA ALA A 3 11.34 -0.16 -10.28
C ALA A 3 10.67 0.99 -11.05
N ASP A 4 9.49 0.73 -11.60
CA ASP A 4 8.71 1.72 -12.33
C ASP A 4 7.47 2.11 -11.51
N LEU A 5 7.31 3.41 -11.24
CA LEU A 5 6.11 3.91 -10.60
C LEU A 5 4.95 3.85 -11.60
N LEU A 6 3.97 3.00 -11.34
CA LEU A 6 2.79 2.87 -12.18
C LEU A 6 1.68 3.83 -11.75
N PHE A 7 1.54 4.03 -10.43
CA PHE A 7 0.47 4.84 -9.87
C PHE A 7 0.91 5.45 -8.55
N HIS A 8 0.61 6.74 -8.38
CA HIS A 8 0.70 7.42 -7.11
C HIS A 8 -0.44 8.43 -7.03
N GLN A 9 -1.34 8.23 -6.08
CA GLN A 9 -2.42 9.16 -5.81
C GLN A 9 -2.58 9.35 -4.31
N ARG A 10 -2.70 10.62 -3.92
CA ARG A 10 -3.05 11.03 -2.56
C ARG A 10 -4.28 11.94 -2.64
N ILE A 11 -5.29 11.61 -1.86
CA ILE A 11 -6.56 12.33 -1.77
C ILE A 11 -6.79 12.70 -0.31
N GLY A 12 -7.01 13.99 -0.06
CA GLY A 12 -7.58 14.45 1.21
C GLY A 12 -9.08 14.64 1.07
N TYR A 13 -9.82 14.28 2.11
CA TYR A 13 -11.27 14.50 2.20
C TYR A 13 -11.57 15.64 3.18
N ASP A 14 -12.75 16.26 3.05
CA ASP A 14 -13.17 17.40 3.86
C ASP A 14 -13.33 17.05 5.36
N ASP A 15 -13.55 15.78 5.67
CA ASP A 15 -13.61 15.28 7.04
C ASP A 15 -12.23 15.06 7.67
N GLY A 16 -11.14 15.31 6.94
CA GLY A 16 -9.76 15.09 7.38
C GLY A 16 -9.24 13.66 7.16
N ALA A 17 -10.01 12.78 6.52
CA ALA A 17 -9.51 11.50 6.06
C ALA A 17 -8.52 11.68 4.89
N ILE A 18 -7.61 10.72 4.76
CA ILE A 18 -6.59 10.68 3.73
C ILE A 18 -6.61 9.29 3.12
N VAL A 19 -6.71 9.21 1.79
CA VAL A 19 -6.32 8.03 1.02
C VAL A 19 -4.98 8.31 0.37
N GLU A 20 -4.05 7.36 0.48
CA GLU A 20 -2.79 7.37 -0.27
C GLU A 20 -2.54 5.99 -0.86
N MET A 21 -2.26 5.95 -2.16
CA MET A 21 -2.10 4.72 -2.93
C MET A 21 -0.83 4.82 -3.76
N LEU A 22 0.06 3.85 -3.62
CA LEU A 22 1.28 3.70 -4.39
C LEU A 22 1.29 2.32 -5.03
N LEU A 23 1.59 2.27 -6.33
CA LEU A 23 1.80 1.03 -7.07
C LEU A 23 3.08 1.13 -7.90
N TRP A 24 3.97 0.20 -7.65
CA TRP A 24 5.23 0.05 -8.36
C TRP A 24 5.25 -1.28 -9.11
N ARG A 25 5.77 -1.26 -10.34
CA ARG A 25 6.26 -2.46 -10.99
C ARG A 25 7.69 -2.71 -10.53
N VAL A 26 7.95 -3.89 -9.99
CA VAL A 26 9.26 -4.32 -9.53
C VAL A 26 9.83 -5.40 -10.46
N PRO A 27 11.15 -5.48 -10.63
CA PRO A 27 11.79 -6.44 -11.53
C PRO A 27 11.61 -7.89 -11.10
N LEU A 28 11.48 -8.14 -9.80
CA LEU A 28 11.25 -9.46 -9.21
C LEU A 28 10.07 -9.35 -8.24
N PRO A 29 9.24 -10.40 -8.11
CA PRO A 29 8.17 -10.43 -7.13
C PRO A 29 8.66 -10.15 -5.71
N VAL A 30 7.79 -9.59 -4.87
CA VAL A 30 8.05 -9.40 -3.44
C VAL A 30 7.58 -10.66 -2.72
N PRO A 31 8.48 -11.60 -2.34
CA PRO A 31 8.03 -12.88 -1.81
C PRO A 31 7.32 -12.70 -0.47
N PRO A 32 6.26 -13.48 -0.18
CA PRO A 32 5.70 -14.59 -0.98
C PRO A 32 4.76 -14.19 -2.14
N SER A 33 4.48 -12.91 -2.38
CA SER A 33 3.65 -12.48 -3.52
C SER A 33 4.24 -12.97 -4.85
N ALA A 34 3.39 -13.51 -5.72
CA ALA A 34 3.79 -14.13 -7.00
C ALA A 34 3.86 -13.15 -8.17
N HIS A 35 3.53 -11.88 -7.94
CA HIS A 35 3.47 -10.84 -8.97
C HIS A 35 4.58 -9.79 -8.83
N ASN A 36 4.90 -9.14 -9.94
CA ASN A 36 5.89 -8.08 -10.07
C ASN A 36 5.37 -6.70 -9.61
N LEU A 37 4.46 -6.67 -8.65
CA LEU A 37 3.92 -5.45 -8.07
C LEU A 37 4.41 -5.29 -6.64
N LYS A 38 4.78 -4.07 -6.26
CA LYS A 38 4.90 -3.61 -4.89
C LYS A 38 3.90 -2.49 -4.69
N TYR A 39 3.03 -2.61 -3.70
CA TYR A 39 1.99 -1.62 -3.47
C TYR A 39 1.88 -1.23 -2.00
N SER A 40 1.26 -0.07 -1.78
CA SER A 40 0.82 0.38 -0.48
C SER A 40 -0.46 1.18 -0.65
N LEU A 41 -1.46 0.87 0.16
CA LEU A 41 -2.67 1.65 0.36
C LEU A 41 -2.72 2.04 1.83
N PHE A 42 -2.91 3.33 2.07
CA PHE A 42 -3.27 3.87 3.36
C PHE A 42 -4.64 4.54 3.24
N TYR A 43 -5.49 4.25 4.21
CA TYR A 43 -6.68 5.04 4.49
C TYR A 43 -6.78 5.29 5.99
N GLY A 44 -6.99 6.55 6.35
CA GLY A 44 -7.17 6.94 7.73
C GLY A 44 -6.99 8.42 7.95
N ARG A 45 -6.62 8.79 9.16
CA ARG A 45 -6.51 10.17 9.64
C ARG A 45 -5.12 10.40 10.22
N PRO A 46 -4.70 11.64 10.51
CA PRO A 46 -3.46 11.89 11.24
C PRO A 46 -3.37 11.03 12.51
N GLY A 47 -2.36 10.17 12.58
CA GLY A 47 -2.13 9.26 13.71
C GLY A 47 -2.99 7.99 13.76
N VAL A 48 -3.93 7.79 12.82
CA VAL A 48 -4.84 6.63 12.82
C VAL A 48 -4.88 5.98 11.44
N ARG A 49 -4.48 4.70 11.35
CA ARG A 49 -4.67 3.86 10.16
C ARG A 49 -5.97 3.07 10.30
N GLU A 50 -6.98 3.43 9.54
CA GLU A 50 -8.27 2.71 9.54
C GLU A 50 -8.23 1.50 8.62
N VAL A 51 -7.68 1.65 7.41
CA VAL A 51 -7.48 0.57 6.46
C VAL A 51 -6.09 0.69 5.85
N GLY A 52 -5.41 -0.43 5.65
CA GLY A 52 -4.21 -0.49 4.85
C GLY A 52 -4.14 -1.76 4.03
N TYR A 53 -3.46 -1.69 2.91
CA TYR A 53 -3.06 -2.88 2.16
C TYR A 53 -1.63 -2.70 1.73
N ASP A 54 -0.80 -3.71 1.93
CA ASP A 54 0.52 -3.73 1.32
C ASP A 54 0.95 -5.19 1.11
N ASN A 55 2.09 -5.36 0.48
CA ASN A 55 2.66 -6.68 0.24
C ASN A 55 4.06 -6.84 0.85
N GLU A 56 4.16 -6.59 2.15
CA GLU A 56 5.39 -6.71 2.94
C GLU A 56 6.15 -8.02 2.65
N ARG A 57 7.47 -7.87 2.48
CA ARG A 57 8.35 -9.02 2.24
C ARG A 57 8.28 -9.95 3.44
N GLY A 58 8.03 -11.24 3.16
CA GLY A 58 7.89 -12.27 4.17
C GLY A 58 6.44 -12.55 4.59
N LYS A 59 5.50 -11.63 4.33
CA LYS A 59 4.07 -11.82 4.61
C LYS A 59 3.23 -11.96 3.35
N GLY A 60 3.59 -11.21 2.32
CA GLY A 60 2.87 -11.17 1.06
C GLY A 60 1.71 -10.20 1.16
N ASP A 61 0.71 -10.40 0.32
CA ASP A 61 -0.46 -9.54 0.26
C ASP A 61 -1.26 -9.62 1.56
N HIS A 62 -1.35 -8.52 2.30
CA HIS A 62 -2.10 -8.46 3.55
C HIS A 62 -2.87 -7.16 3.70
N ARG A 63 -3.84 -7.20 4.60
CA ARG A 63 -4.79 -6.12 4.87
C ARG A 63 -4.69 -5.75 6.33
N HIS A 64 -4.53 -4.48 6.61
CA HIS A 64 -4.66 -3.92 7.94
C HIS A 64 -6.05 -3.31 8.10
N LEU A 65 -6.75 -3.64 9.19
CA LEU A 65 -7.99 -3.00 9.61
C LEU A 65 -7.82 -2.49 11.04
N GLN A 66 -7.96 -1.17 11.22
CA GLN A 66 -7.82 -0.51 12.53
C GLN A 66 -6.49 -0.81 13.23
N GLY A 67 -5.41 -0.96 12.46
CA GLY A 67 -4.08 -1.30 12.97
C GLY A 67 -3.89 -2.78 13.32
N ILE A 68 -4.91 -3.62 13.13
CA ILE A 68 -4.80 -5.08 13.22
C ILE A 68 -4.53 -5.62 11.83
N GLU A 69 -3.53 -6.49 11.72
CA GLU A 69 -3.20 -7.25 10.51
C GLU A 69 -4.04 -8.53 10.39
#